data_AF-A0A7J9TGJ3-F1
#
_entry.id   AF-A0A7J9TGJ3-F1
#
_cell.length_a   1.000
_cell.length_b   1.000
_cell.length_c   1.000
_cell.angle_alpha   90.00
_cell.angle_beta   90.00
_cell.angle_gamma   90.00
#
_symmetry.space_group_name_H-M   'P 1'
#
loop_
_entity.id
_entity.type
_entity.pdbx_description
1 polymer ?
#
loop_
_entity_poly.entity_id
_entity_poly.type
_entity_poly.pdbx_seq_one_letter_code
_entity_poly.pdbx_strand_id
1 'polypeptide(L)'
;MMKKRIYETMYDKLVKLGIINQDGSLKFDEYIKLKSGIFMDLNIDHLSHKDDDRSIVISLAHNYIQDGDVMADPDMEIRIIPSLKMVEALTFQQDSTGTYQQVYLEDGRFYPSLKKELNNFLNSWLKNLIEQGFSNN
;
A
#
# COMPACT_ATOMS: atom_id res chain seq x y z
N MET A 1 7.11 3.24 27.27
CA MET A 1 7.45 3.05 25.84
C MET A 1 6.67 4.08 25.03
N MET A 2 7.31 4.86 24.16
CA MET A 2 6.64 5.90 23.36
C MET A 2 5.68 5.25 22.35
N LYS A 3 4.47 5.80 22.20
CA LYS A 3 3.46 5.27 21.28
C LYS A 3 3.92 5.49 19.83
N LYS A 4 4.05 4.42 19.04
CA LYS A 4 4.38 4.51 17.61
C LYS A 4 3.33 5.34 16.86
N ARG A 5 3.79 6.13 15.89
CA ARG A 5 2.92 6.85 14.96
C ARG A 5 2.32 5.86 13.96
N ILE A 6 1.22 6.26 13.31
CA ILE A 6 0.54 5.41 12.31
C ILE A 6 1.48 4.99 11.18
N TYR A 7 2.33 5.91 10.69
CA TYR A 7 3.29 5.66 9.63
C TYR A 7 4.30 4.55 9.95
N GLU A 8 4.80 4.54 11.19
CA GLU A 8 5.71 3.50 11.70
C GLU A 8 4.98 2.17 11.90
N THR A 9 3.71 2.23 12.31
CA THR A 9 2.86 1.04 12.47
C THR A 9 2.56 0.36 11.14
N MET A 10 2.32 1.13 10.07
CA MET A 10 2.13 0.58 8.73
C MET A 10 3.41 -0.03 8.18
N TYR A 11 4.57 0.60 8.44
CA TYR A 11 5.88 0.04 8.10
C TYR A 11 6.08 -1.34 8.73
N ASP A 12 5.83 -1.49 10.04
CA ASP A 12 5.93 -2.80 10.72
C ASP A 12 5.00 -3.85 10.09
N LYS A 13 3.82 -3.45 9.61
CA LYS A 13 2.86 -4.35 8.96
C LYS A 13 3.34 -4.82 7.59
N LEU A 14 3.95 -3.94 6.78
CA LEU A 14 4.57 -4.36 5.52
C LEU A 14 5.70 -5.37 5.77
N VAL A 15 6.49 -5.18 6.83
CA VAL A 15 7.51 -6.15 7.22
C VAL A 15 6.87 -7.48 7.63
N LYS A 16 5.80 -7.44 8.43
CA LYS A 16 5.08 -8.64 8.88
C LYS A 16 4.42 -9.41 7.73
N LEU A 17 3.90 -8.71 6.73
CA LEU A 17 3.37 -9.28 5.49
C LEU A 17 4.48 -9.85 4.58
N GLY A 18 5.75 -9.57 4.88
CA GLY A 18 6.87 -10.00 4.05
C GLY A 18 6.99 -9.22 2.75
N ILE A 19 6.40 -8.03 2.65
CA ILE A 19 6.51 -7.15 1.48
C ILE A 19 7.90 -6.48 1.48
N ILE A 20 8.37 -6.07 2.66
CA ILE A 20 9.67 -5.45 2.86
C ILE A 20 10.51 -6.16 3.94
N ASN A 21 11.81 -6.00 3.87
CA ASN A 21 12.76 -6.35 4.93
C ASN A 21 12.71 -5.32 6.07
N GLN A 22 13.34 -5.64 7.20
CA GLN A 22 13.43 -4.74 8.35
C GLN A 22 14.11 -3.40 8.03
N ASP A 23 15.02 -3.40 7.05
CA ASP A 23 15.73 -2.22 6.56
C ASP A 23 14.94 -1.41 5.52
N GLY A 24 13.79 -1.91 5.08
CA GLY A 24 12.88 -1.23 4.16
C GLY A 24 13.06 -1.58 2.69
N SER A 25 14.05 -2.42 2.35
CA SER A 25 14.19 -2.98 1.00
C SER A 25 13.02 -3.92 0.68
N LEU A 26 12.56 -3.93 -0.58
CA LEU A 26 11.54 -4.87 -1.05
C LEU A 26 12.08 -6.31 -0.98
N LYS A 27 11.19 -7.29 -0.74
CA LYS A 27 11.53 -8.72 -0.84
C LYS A 27 11.34 -9.31 -2.25
N PHE A 28 11.04 -8.45 -3.21
CA PHE A 28 10.77 -8.78 -4.61
C PHE A 28 11.29 -7.63 -5.48
N ASP A 29 11.54 -7.91 -6.76
CA ASP A 29 12.13 -6.92 -7.67
C ASP A 29 11.06 -6.07 -8.36
N GLU A 30 10.18 -6.71 -9.13
CA GLU A 30 9.17 -6.03 -9.96
C GLU A 30 7.74 -6.21 -9.42
N TYR A 31 7.34 -7.44 -9.11
CA TYR A 31 6.00 -7.72 -8.62
C TYR A 31 5.98 -8.92 -7.68
N ILE A 32 4.93 -9.01 -6.86
CA ILE A 32 4.63 -10.16 -6.00
C ILE A 32 3.11 -10.29 -5.86
N LYS A 33 2.64 -11.52 -5.61
CA LYS A 33 1.25 -11.77 -5.23
C LYS A 33 1.20 -12.43 -3.88
N LEU A 34 0.46 -11.83 -2.94
CA LEU A 34 0.16 -12.49 -1.67
C LEU A 34 -1.18 -13.20 -1.77
N LYS A 35 -1.24 -14.41 -1.21
CA LYS A 35 -2.43 -15.26 -1.22
C LYS A 35 -2.84 -15.63 0.20
N SER A 36 -4.14 -15.81 0.40
CA SER A 36 -4.75 -16.34 1.63
C SER A 36 -5.47 -17.67 1.42
N GLY A 37 -5.67 -18.09 0.16
CA GLY A 37 -6.38 -19.31 -0.23
C GLY A 37 -7.91 -19.17 -0.36
N ILE A 38 -8.51 -18.19 0.33
CA ILE A 38 -9.98 -17.97 0.30
C ILE A 38 -10.39 -16.59 -0.21
N PHE A 39 -9.52 -15.59 -0.10
CA PHE A 39 -9.76 -14.25 -0.62
C PHE A 39 -9.04 -14.06 -1.96
N MET A 40 -9.45 -13.03 -2.71
CA MET A 40 -8.76 -12.61 -3.91
C MET A 40 -7.29 -12.32 -3.63
N ASP A 41 -6.41 -12.66 -4.57
CA ASP A 41 -4.98 -12.39 -4.45
C ASP A 41 -4.74 -10.88 -4.28
N LEU A 42 -3.77 -10.53 -3.44
CA LEU A 42 -3.26 -9.18 -3.33
C LEU A 42 -2.09 -9.05 -4.31
N ASN A 43 -2.27 -8.25 -5.35
CA ASN A 43 -1.22 -7.94 -6.32
C ASN A 43 -0.43 -6.73 -5.81
N ILE A 44 0.89 -6.79 -5.93
CA ILE A 44 1.78 -5.72 -5.47
C ILE A 44 2.83 -5.52 -6.55
N ASP A 45 2.89 -4.31 -7.10
CA ASP A 45 3.88 -3.94 -8.12
C ASP A 45 4.82 -2.87 -7.59
N HIS A 46 6.10 -3.01 -7.91
CA HIS A 46 7.10 -1.99 -7.65
C HIS A 46 7.00 -0.91 -8.73
N LEU A 47 6.50 0.26 -8.33
CA LEU A 47 6.35 1.39 -9.22
C LEU A 47 7.68 2.14 -9.24
N SER A 48 8.48 1.94 -10.30
CA SER A 48 9.75 2.63 -10.47
C SER A 48 9.52 4.15 -10.54
N HIS A 49 9.81 4.86 -9.47
CA HIS A 49 9.80 6.33 -9.47
C HIS A 49 11.25 6.81 -9.51
N LYS A 50 11.66 7.39 -10.64
CA LYS A 50 13.06 7.81 -10.89
C LYS A 50 13.48 9.06 -10.10
N ASP A 51 12.56 9.68 -9.36
CA ASP A 51 12.74 11.04 -8.85
C ASP A 51 13.15 11.12 -7.37
N ASP A 52 13.11 10.01 -6.62
CA ASP A 52 13.57 9.97 -5.22
C ASP A 52 14.15 8.60 -4.86
N ASP A 53 15.49 8.49 -4.92
CA ASP A 53 16.26 7.29 -4.55
C ASP A 53 16.17 6.93 -3.05
N ARG A 54 15.57 7.81 -2.23
CA ARG A 54 15.40 7.63 -0.79
C ARG A 54 14.05 7.04 -0.40
N SER A 55 13.15 6.86 -1.36
CA SER A 55 11.85 6.24 -1.12
C SER A 55 11.53 5.20 -2.19
N ILE A 56 10.62 4.29 -1.84
CA ILE A 56 10.16 3.22 -2.72
C ILE A 56 8.65 3.39 -2.84
N VAL A 57 8.12 3.34 -4.05
CA VAL A 57 6.68 3.39 -4.28
C VAL A 57 6.22 2.04 -4.80
N ILE A 58 5.15 1.52 -4.21
CA ILE A 58 4.51 0.28 -4.64
C ILE A 58 3.00 0.50 -4.77
N SER A 59 2.35 -0.24 -5.67
CA SER A 59 0.91 -0.43 -5.68
C SER A 59 0.53 -1.64 -4.82
N LEU A 60 -0.66 -1.62 -4.23
CA LEU A 60 -1.30 -2.77 -3.61
C LEU A 60 -2.73 -2.82 -4.10
N ALA A 61 -3.09 -3.90 -4.79
CA ALA A 61 -4.38 -4.01 -5.46
C ALA A 61 -5.03 -5.39 -5.27
N HIS A 62 -6.27 -5.37 -4.82
CA HIS A 62 -7.22 -6.44 -5.09
C HIS A 62 -8.00 -6.09 -6.35
N ASN A 63 -8.26 -7.10 -7.17
CA ASN A 63 -9.00 -6.93 -8.42
C ASN A 63 -10.07 -8.01 -8.53
N TYR A 64 -11.19 -7.67 -9.15
CA TYR A 64 -12.23 -8.62 -9.55
C TYR A 64 -12.66 -8.37 -10.99
N ILE A 65 -13.40 -9.31 -11.59
CA ILE A 65 -13.94 -9.14 -12.94
C ILE A 65 -15.41 -8.73 -12.86
N GLN A 66 -15.77 -7.65 -13.55
CA GLN A 66 -17.14 -7.19 -13.72
C GLN A 66 -17.43 -6.95 -15.19
N ASP A 67 -18.45 -7.60 -15.74
CA ASP A 67 -18.85 -7.46 -17.15
C ASP A 67 -17.70 -7.69 -18.17
N GLY A 68 -16.65 -8.41 -17.77
CA GLY A 68 -15.47 -8.69 -18.58
C GLY A 68 -14.27 -7.75 -18.33
N ASP A 69 -14.48 -6.67 -17.57
CA ASP A 69 -13.45 -5.70 -17.21
C ASP A 69 -12.82 -6.03 -15.84
N VAL A 70 -11.53 -5.71 -15.70
CA VAL A 70 -10.82 -5.79 -14.41
C VAL A 70 -11.12 -4.55 -13.61
N MET A 71 -11.59 -4.73 -12.38
CA MET A 71 -12.02 -3.65 -11.48
C MET A 71 -11.18 -3.64 -10.20
N ALA A 72 -10.70 -2.46 -9.82
CA ALA A 72 -9.96 -2.23 -8.57
C ALA A 72 -10.88 -2.26 -7.32
N ASP A 73 -10.48 -3.05 -6.31
CA ASP A 73 -11.24 -3.23 -5.05
C ASP A 73 -10.43 -3.67 -3.81
N PRO A 74 -9.67 -2.76 -3.16
CA PRO A 74 -9.21 -1.46 -3.65
C PRO A 74 -7.84 -1.57 -4.36
N ASP A 75 -7.42 -0.48 -5.00
CA ASP A 75 -6.03 -0.22 -5.44
C ASP A 75 -5.47 1.02 -4.71
N MET A 76 -4.25 0.91 -4.17
CA MET A 76 -3.54 2.01 -3.52
C MET A 76 -2.07 2.05 -3.92
N GLU A 77 -1.56 3.24 -4.24
CA GLU A 77 -0.13 3.51 -4.22
C GLU A 77 0.32 4.00 -2.85
N ILE A 78 1.46 3.50 -2.39
CA ILE A 78 2.05 3.89 -1.10
C ILE A 78 3.54 4.19 -1.27
N ARG A 79 4.04 5.13 -0.47
CA ARG A 79 5.46 5.46 -0.38
C ARG A 79 6.05 4.88 0.90
N ILE A 80 7.11 4.10 0.76
CA ILE A 80 7.94 3.59 1.84
C ILE A 80 9.16 4.50 1.96
N ILE A 81 9.47 4.93 3.18
CA ILE A 81 10.61 5.80 3.49
C ILE A 81 11.51 5.04 4.48
N PRO A 82 12.45 4.21 3.98
CA PRO A 82 13.26 3.31 4.80
C PRO A 82 14.03 4.02 5.92
N SER A 83 14.64 5.17 5.61
CA SER A 83 15.43 5.97 6.55
C SER A 83 14.64 6.44 7.79
N LEU A 84 13.32 6.60 7.63
CA LEU A 84 12.42 7.02 8.72
C LEU A 84 11.60 5.86 9.30
N LYS A 85 11.68 4.66 8.69
CA LYS A 85 10.78 3.52 8.97
C LYS A 85 9.31 3.92 8.92
N MET A 86 8.94 4.67 7.88
CA MET A 86 7.60 5.21 7.70
C MET A 86 7.03 4.76 6.36
N VAL A 87 5.71 4.60 6.32
CA VAL A 87 4.93 4.34 5.11
C VAL A 87 3.81 5.36 5.06
N GLU A 88 3.51 5.91 3.89
CA GLU A 88 2.37 6.80 3.67
C GLU A 88 1.57 6.43 2.43
N ALA A 89 0.24 6.59 2.48
CA ALA A 89 -0.62 6.47 1.31
C ALA A 89 -0.45 7.66 0.34
N LEU A 90 -0.45 7.38 -0.96
CA LEU A 90 -0.36 8.36 -2.05
C LEU A 90 -1.69 8.47 -2.81
N THR A 91 -2.28 7.32 -3.17
CA THR A 91 -3.53 7.25 -3.93
C THR A 91 -4.50 6.24 -3.31
N PHE A 92 -5.75 6.30 -3.76
CA PHE A 92 -6.78 5.29 -3.53
C PHE A 92 -7.72 5.25 -4.72
N GLN A 93 -8.00 4.05 -5.22
CA GLN A 93 -8.95 3.80 -6.30
C GLN A 93 -9.92 2.67 -5.93
N GLN A 94 -11.20 2.88 -6.27
CA GLN A 94 -12.28 1.92 -6.11
C GLN A 94 -13.29 2.07 -7.25
N ASP A 95 -13.27 1.14 -8.19
CA ASP A 95 -14.02 1.29 -9.43
C ASP A 95 -15.52 1.08 -9.25
N SER A 96 -15.93 0.23 -8.31
CA SER A 96 -17.34 -0.01 -7.96
C SER A 96 -18.10 1.26 -7.54
N THR A 97 -17.37 2.31 -7.13
CA THR A 97 -17.93 3.62 -6.75
C THR A 97 -17.47 4.77 -7.65
N GLY A 98 -16.63 4.49 -8.66
CA GLY A 98 -15.99 5.51 -9.49
C GLY A 98 -15.07 6.44 -8.71
N THR A 99 -14.49 5.98 -7.60
CA THR A 99 -13.65 6.80 -6.73
C THR A 99 -12.19 6.72 -7.15
N TYR A 100 -11.57 7.87 -7.39
CA TYR A 100 -10.11 8.04 -7.45
C TYR A 100 -9.69 9.25 -6.61
N GLN A 101 -8.70 9.06 -5.74
CA GLN A 101 -8.20 10.09 -4.82
C GLN A 101 -6.67 10.11 -4.82
N GLN A 102 -6.09 11.31 -4.80
CA GLN A 102 -4.64 11.53 -4.79
C GLN A 102 -4.26 12.56 -3.73
N VAL A 103 -3.31 12.21 -2.85
CA VAL A 103 -2.92 13.03 -1.70
C VAL A 103 -2.15 14.28 -2.12
N TYR A 104 -1.19 14.11 -3.03
CA TYR A 104 -0.24 15.13 -3.45
C TYR A 104 -0.63 15.71 -4.81
N LEU A 105 -0.60 17.03 -4.93
CA LEU A 105 -0.70 17.75 -6.19
C LEU A 105 0.67 17.82 -6.87
N GLU A 106 0.67 18.08 -8.17
CA GLU A 106 1.91 18.20 -8.97
C GLU A 106 2.85 19.29 -8.45
N ASP A 107 2.32 20.35 -7.84
CA ASP A 107 3.09 21.46 -7.27
C ASP A 107 3.62 21.18 -5.85
N GLY A 108 3.49 19.95 -5.36
CA GLY A 108 3.99 19.52 -4.05
C GLY A 108 3.07 19.85 -2.87
N ARG A 109 1.97 20.58 -3.08
CA ARG A 109 0.92 20.73 -2.05
C ARG A 109 0.22 19.39 -1.83
N PHE A 110 -0.39 19.21 -0.66
CA PHE A 110 -1.14 18.01 -0.35
C PHE A 110 -2.40 18.32 0.45
N TYR A 111 -3.38 17.43 0.37
CA TYR A 111 -4.64 17.52 1.13
C TYR A 111 -4.49 16.84 2.51
N PRO A 112 -4.40 17.58 3.63
CA PRO A 112 -4.07 16.98 4.94
C PRO A 112 -5.15 16.02 5.46
N SER A 113 -6.42 16.36 5.26
CA SER A 113 -7.55 15.52 5.67
C SER A 113 -7.57 14.21 4.89
N LEU A 114 -7.42 14.27 3.57
CA LEU A 114 -7.35 13.09 2.70
C LEU A 114 -6.14 12.21 3.05
N LYS A 115 -4.97 12.83 3.25
CA LYS A 115 -3.77 12.11 3.71
C LYS A 115 -4.06 11.33 4.98
N LYS A 116 -4.69 11.95 5.98
CA LYS A 116 -5.03 11.30 7.24
C LYS A 116 -6.01 10.15 7.02
N GLU A 117 -7.03 10.36 6.19
CA GLU A 117 -8.05 9.36 5.85
C GLU A 117 -7.43 8.12 5.18
N LEU A 118 -6.68 8.31 4.09
CA LEU A 118 -6.07 7.21 3.36
C LEU A 118 -5.03 6.44 4.19
N ASN A 119 -4.28 7.12 5.05
CA ASN A 119 -3.38 6.44 5.98
C ASN A 119 -4.14 5.62 7.05
N ASN A 120 -5.30 6.09 7.52
CA ASN A 120 -6.14 5.31 8.44
C ASN A 120 -6.74 4.08 7.75
N PHE A 121 -7.19 4.24 6.51
CA PHE A 121 -7.67 3.13 5.68
C PHE A 121 -6.56 2.10 5.47
N LEU A 122 -5.42 2.51 4.91
CA LEU A 122 -4.26 1.63 4.66
C LEU A 122 -3.83 0.90 5.94
N ASN A 123 -3.73 1.60 7.06
CA ASN A 123 -3.38 0.98 8.33
C ASN A 123 -4.37 -0.12 8.76
N SER A 124 -5.66 0.10 8.56
CA SER A 124 -6.70 -0.88 8.87
C SER A 124 -6.68 -2.04 7.87
N TRP A 125 -6.52 -1.75 6.59
CA TRP A 125 -6.46 -2.75 5.53
C TRP A 125 -5.25 -3.67 5.66
N LEU A 126 -4.05 -3.14 5.87
CA LEU A 126 -2.84 -3.95 6.14
C LEU A 126 -3.00 -4.85 7.37
N LYS A 127 -3.72 -4.38 8.40
CA LYS A 127 -4.04 -5.22 9.57
C LYS A 127 -4.94 -6.38 9.15
N ASN A 128 -5.98 -6.12 8.38
CA ASN A 128 -6.90 -7.15 7.90
C ASN A 128 -6.18 -8.18 7.02
N LEU A 129 -5.30 -7.75 6.11
CA LEU A 129 -4.50 -8.65 5.27
C LEU A 129 -3.65 -9.63 6.12
N ILE A 130 -3.06 -9.14 7.20
CA ILE A 130 -2.33 -9.99 8.17
C ILE A 130 -3.27 -10.98 8.86
N GLU A 131 -4.42 -10.52 9.32
CA GLU A 131 -5.42 -11.35 10.02
C GLU A 131 -6.07 -12.39 9.10
N GLN A 132 -6.19 -12.07 7.81
CA GLN A 132 -6.67 -12.95 6.75
C GLN A 132 -5.60 -13.93 6.25
N GLY A 133 -4.36 -13.84 6.75
CA GLY A 133 -3.30 -14.80 6.44
C GLY A 133 -2.63 -14.63 5.08
N PHE A 134 -2.67 -13.43 4.49
CA PHE A 134 -1.97 -13.17 3.24
C PHE A 134 -0.46 -13.37 3.37
N SER A 135 0.11 -14.16 2.47
CA SER A 135 1.54 -14.47 2.43
C SER A 135 1.98 -14.88 1.02
N ASN A 136 3.30 -14.91 0.77
CA ASN A 136 3.91 -15.31 -0.50
C ASN A 136 4.23 -16.82 -0.56
N ASN A 137 3.36 -17.68 -0.02
CA ASN A 137 3.57 -19.13 0.00
C ASN A 137 3.39 -19.75 -1.40
#